data_AF-X1EDY7-F1
#
_entry.id   AF-X1EDY7-F1
#
_cell.length_a   1.000
_cell.length_b   1.000
_cell.length_c   1.000
_cell.angle_alpha   90.00
_cell.angle_beta   90.00
_cell.angle_gamma   90.00
#
_symmetry.space_group_name_H-M   'P 1'
#
loop_
_entity.id
_entity.type
_entity.pdbx_description
1 polymer ?
#
loop_
_entity_poly.entity_id
_entity_poly.type
_entity_poly.pdbx_seq_one_letter_code
_entity_poly.pdbx_strand_id
1 'polypeptide(L)' 'MLREYGINYKKGFVKTGIIAWLRGEKPGRVIGLRAELDALPITENNQVSYKSKRDGIM' A
#
# COMPACT_ATOMS: atom_id res chain seq x y z
N MET A 1 -1.33 8.94 -5.80
CA MET A 1 -1.31 7.58 -6.40
C MET A 1 -2.71 7.07 -6.81
N LEU A 2 -3.52 6.39 -5.98
CA LEU A 2 -4.78 5.78 -6.47
C LEU A 2 -5.81 6.79 -7.05
N ARG A 3 -5.98 7.94 -6.40
CA ARG A 3 -6.88 9.01 -6.88
C ARG A 3 -6.43 9.61 -8.20
N GLU A 4 -5.13 9.81 -8.37
CA GLU A 4 -4.53 10.35 -9.61
C GLU A 4 -4.79 9.43 -10.80
N TYR A 5 -4.85 8.12 -10.57
CA TYR A 5 -5.19 7.12 -11.59
C TYR A 5 -6.69 6.86 -11.74
N GLY A 6 -7.56 7.60 -11.03
CA GLY A 6 -9.01 7.41 -11.09
C GLY A 6 -9.49 6.07 -10.52
N ILE A 7 -8.69 5.42 -9.66
CA ILE A 7 -9.03 4.11 -9.09
C ILE A 7 -9.85 4.30 -7.81
N ASN A 8 -11.06 3.74 -7.81
CA ASN A 8 -11.92 3.72 -6.62
C ASN A 8 -11.35 2.80 -5.55
N TYR A 9 -11.29 3.33 -4.32
CA TYR A 9 -10.85 2.59 -3.15
C TYR A 9 -11.67 2.98 -1.93
N LYS A 10 -11.73 2.09 -0.95
CA LYS A 10 -12.41 2.30 0.31
C LYS A 10 -11.42 2.09 1.46
N LYS A 11 -11.50 2.99 2.42
CA LYS A 11 -10.77 2.95 3.71
C LYS A 11 -11.76 2.66 4.84
N GLY A 12 -11.24 2.32 6.02
CA GLY A 12 -12.04 2.16 7.24
C GLY A 12 -12.63 0.77 7.46
N PHE A 13 -12.25 -0.22 6.65
CA PHE A 13 -12.50 -1.63 6.98
C PHE A 13 -11.58 -2.13 8.11
N VAL A 14 -10.41 -1.52 8.20
CA VAL A 14 -9.40 -1.73 9.24
C VAL A 14 -8.78 -0.36 9.59
N LYS A 15 -7.94 -0.31 10.62
CA LYS A 15 -7.38 0.96 11.14
C LYS A 15 -6.58 1.74 10.09
N THR A 16 -5.74 1.06 9.29
CA THR A 16 -4.79 1.69 8.35
C THR A 16 -4.89 1.21 6.91
N GLY A 17 -5.39 -0.01 6.68
CA GLY A 17 -5.49 -0.62 5.35
C GLY A 17 -6.56 -0.02 4.44
N ILE A 18 -6.36 -0.24 3.14
CA ILE A 18 -7.27 0.16 2.06
C ILE A 18 -7.61 -1.04 1.17
N ILE A 19 -8.79 -1.01 0.55
CA ILE A 19 -9.18 -1.96 -0.49
C ILE A 19 -9.53 -1.16 -1.75
N ALA A 20 -8.97 -1.54 -2.90
CA ALA A 20 -9.22 -0.91 -4.18
C ALA A 20 -9.73 -1.94 -5.19
N TRP A 21 -10.46 -1.46 -6.20
CA TRP A 21 -11.01 -2.31 -7.25
C TRP A 21 -10.70 -1.76 -8.63
N LEU A 22 -10.28 -2.65 -9.52
CA LEU A 22 -10.18 -2.41 -10.95
C LEU A 22 -11.23 -3.28 -11.64
N ARG A 23 -12.21 -2.65 -12.28
CA ARG A 23 -13.30 -3.36 -12.96
C ARG A 23 -13.10 -3.26 -14.47
N GLY A 24 -12.93 -4.42 -15.11
CA GLY A 24 -12.94 -4.51 -16.58
C GLY A 24 -14.34 -4.31 -17.15
N GLU A 25 -14.42 -4.12 -18.47
CA GLU A 25 -15.67 -3.83 -19.17
C GLU A 25 -16.61 -5.03 -19.29
N LYS A 26 -16.06 -6.25 -19.18
CA LYS A 26 -16.79 -7.50 -19.36
C LYS A 26 -17.00 -8.22 -18.03
N PRO A 27 -18.14 -8.92 -17.85
CA PRO A 27 -18.31 -9.81 -16.70
C PRO A 27 -17.25 -10.92 -16.75
N GLY A 28 -16.77 -11.34 -15.58
CA GLY A 28 -15.68 -12.31 -15.51
C GLY A 28 -15.24 -12.63 -14.08
N ARG A 29 -14.14 -13.36 -13.99
CA ARG A 29 -13.53 -13.78 -12.72
C ARG A 29 -12.95 -12.59 -11.96
N VAL A 30 -12.89 -12.74 -10.64
CA VAL A 30 -12.26 -11.77 -9.72
C VAL A 30 -11.01 -12.40 -9.13
N ILE A 31 -9.92 -11.64 -9.08
CA ILE A 31 -8.68 -12.03 -8.41
C ILE A 31 -8.29 -10.97 -7.37
N GLY A 32 -7.61 -11.38 -6.31
CA GLY A 32 -7.12 -10.49 -5.25
C GLY A 32 -5.61 -10.34 -5.30
N LEU A 33 -5.13 -9.10 -5.16
CA LEU A 33 -3.71 -8.78 -4.93
C LEU A 33 -3.57 -8.23 -3.51
N ARG A 34 -2.54 -8.67 -2.80
CA ARG A 34 -2.31 -8.30 -1.40
C ARG A 34 -0.88 -7.80 -1.22
N ALA A 35 -0.73 -6.70 -0.48
CA ALA A 35 0.54 -6.12 -0.08
C ALA A 35 0.48 -5.67 1.39
N GLU A 36 1.64 -5.61 2.05
CA GLU A 36 1.83 -5.09 3.40
C GLU A 36 2.31 -3.64 3.35
N LEU A 37 2.06 -2.88 4.43
CA LEU A 37 2.35 -1.45 4.52
C LEU A 37 3.21 -1.08 5.73
N ASP A 38 3.40 -2.01 6.66
CA ASP A 38 4.13 -1.81 7.89
C ASP A 38 5.64 -1.95 7.69
N ALA A 39 6.35 -1.26 8.56
CA ALA A 39 7.81 -1.30 8.69
C ALA A 39 8.19 -2.19 9.88
N LEU A 40 9.47 -2.52 9.97
CA LEU A 40 10.09 -3.25 11.05
C LEU A 40 10.71 -2.30 12.10
N PRO A 41 10.79 -2.72 13.37
CA PRO A 41 11.42 -1.94 14.44
C PRO A 41 12.95 -2.14 14.46
N ILE A 42 13.64 -1.75 13.38
CA ILE A 42 15.09 -1.87 13.26
C ILE A 42 15.72 -0.57 12.75
N THR A 43 16.97 -0.29 13.16
CA THR A 43 17.73 0.83 12.61
C THR A 43 18.26 0.50 11.23
N GLU A 44 17.87 1.30 10.25
CA GLU A 44 18.39 1.20 8.89
C GLU A 44 19.87 1.62 8.85
N ASN A 45 20.75 0.70 8.44
CA ASN A 45 22.21 0.94 8.41
C ASN A 45 22.77 1.32 7.04
N ASN A 46 21.94 1.32 6.00
CA ASN A 46 22.37 1.74 4.67
C ASN A 46 22.63 3.26 4.62
N GLN A 47 23.34 3.69 3.58
CA GLN A 47 23.64 5.10 3.30
C GLN A 47 23.08 5.47 1.93
N VAL A 48 21.76 5.63 1.88
CA VAL A 48 21.00 5.95 0.67
C VAL A 48 20.18 7.23 0.85
N SER A 49 19.93 7.95 -0.24
CA SER A 49 19.22 9.23 -0.20
C SER A 49 17.75 9.14 0.25
N TYR A 50 17.17 7.95 0.23
CA TYR A 50 15.77 7.67 0.59
C TYR A 50 15.62 6.91 1.91
N LYS A 51 16.69 6.82 2.72
CA LYS A 51 16.69 6.19 4.04
C LYS A 51 15.52 6.68 4.89
N SER A 52 15.00 5.79 5.74
CA SER A 52 14.00 6.11 6.74
C SER A 52 14.42 7.34 7.54
N LYS A 53 13.47 8.28 7.66
CA LYS A 53 13.64 9.50 8.45
C LYS A 53 13.39 9.27 9.94
N ARG A 54 12.97 8.06 10.34
CA ARG A 54 12.65 7.69 11.72
C ARG A 54 13.66 6.63 12.17
N ASP A 55 14.43 6.96 13.21
CA ASP A 55 15.40 6.01 13.76
C ASP A 55 14.69 4.80 14.38
N GLY A 56 15.31 3.63 14.25
CA GLY A 56 14.77 2.35 14.71
C GLY A 56 13.50 1.88 13.97
N ILE A 57 13.15 2.46 12.83
CA ILE A 57 12.01 2.05 12.00
C ILE A 57 12.45 1.94 10.54
N MET A 58 12.32 0.75 9.96
CA MET A 58 12.69 0.43 8.57
C MET A 58 11.68 -0.50 7.91
#